data_AF-A0A7S1BE88-F1
#
_entry.id   AF-A0A7S1BE88-F1
#
_cell.length_a   1.000
_cell.length_b   1.000
_cell.length_c   1.000
_cell.angle_alpha   90.00
_cell.angle_beta   90.00
_cell.angle_gamma   90.00
#
_symmetry.space_group_name_H-M   'P 1'
#
loop_
_entity.id
_entity.type
_entity.pdbx_description
1 polymer ?
#
loop_
_entity_poly.entity_id
_entity_poly.type
_entity_poly.pdbx_seq_one_letter_code
_entity_poly.pdbx_strand_id
1 'polypeptide(L)'
;MKHGDTLKCVILITCSVVLFGLLGHRIQKLENSNATSNTRLKEVEENIKQVLSARSLQESPPFSKDEHGWWVADEAMFSFPKGIVVGIREKNCDYGNATLSVNTDKGSPEIGNCPEGEGSVVFGRQNKATGPYSSVTGGSYNVASGQLSSVSGGYVNVVSGYWSSVSGGRLNTASNSGASVSGGHHNVASGSESSVSGGKYNAANKLFSSVTGGMNNKAEGYASTVSGGSNNVPSGENSSVSGGFDNAPSGLDSSVSGGRSNEAAGERSSISGGSHNVASGLVSSVVGGSRNTASGFDSTVSGGKNNRSYGRESSISGGFRNKSRGRSSSISGGEGNAASGFLSSVSGGANGKAIGKYSSILGGTYNIVATTAIAASVSGGHGNEANAMRSSVAGGKNQKAKTPYSVVV
;
A
#
# COMPACT_ATOMS: atom_id res chain seq x y z
N MET A 1 -50.44 39.76 110.87
CA MET A 1 -50.26 38.32 110.53
C MET A 1 -50.96 38.08 109.21
N LYS A 2 -50.38 37.42 108.23
CA LYS A 2 -49.05 36.79 108.15
C LYS A 2 -48.84 36.44 106.68
N HIS A 3 -47.77 36.99 106.10
CA HIS A 3 -46.90 36.39 105.07
C HIS A 3 -47.45 35.75 103.78
N GLY A 4 -48.75 35.52 103.61
CA GLY A 4 -49.32 34.86 102.43
C GLY A 4 -49.46 35.77 101.20
N ASP A 5 -49.88 37.02 101.41
CA ASP A 5 -50.22 37.91 100.28
C ASP A 5 -49.01 38.62 99.66
N THR A 6 -47.97 38.90 100.45
CA THR A 6 -46.71 39.44 99.95
C THR A 6 -45.93 38.40 99.14
N LEU A 7 -45.97 37.12 99.56
CA LEU A 7 -45.35 36.02 98.83
C LEU A 7 -46.11 35.72 97.53
N LYS A 8 -47.44 35.76 97.52
CA LYS A 8 -48.26 35.65 96.29
C LYS A 8 -47.98 36.79 95.30
N CYS A 9 -47.83 38.03 95.79
CA CYS A 9 -47.56 39.19 94.94
C CYS A 9 -46.14 39.12 94.32
N VAL A 10 -45.13 38.75 95.11
CA VAL A 10 -43.75 38.56 94.61
C VAL A 10 -43.66 37.38 93.64
N ILE A 11 -44.37 36.28 93.89
CA ILE A 11 -44.43 35.13 92.97
C ILE A 11 -45.17 35.49 91.68
N LEU A 12 -46.28 36.23 91.73
CA LEU A 12 -47.01 36.68 90.53
C LEU A 12 -46.18 37.65 89.68
N ILE A 13 -45.46 38.58 90.30
CA ILE A 13 -44.60 39.54 89.60
C ILE A 13 -43.38 38.81 89.00
N THR A 14 -42.71 37.94 89.75
CA THR A 14 -41.56 37.18 89.23
C THR A 14 -41.97 36.19 88.14
N CYS A 15 -43.11 35.50 88.27
CA CYS A 15 -43.63 34.61 87.24
C CYS A 15 -44.04 35.38 85.98
N SER A 16 -44.61 36.58 86.13
CA SER A 16 -44.94 37.46 84.99
C SER A 16 -43.68 37.97 84.29
N VAL A 17 -42.65 38.41 85.02
CA VAL A 17 -41.38 38.88 84.44
C VAL A 17 -40.64 37.75 83.72
N VAL A 18 -40.63 36.53 84.28
CA VAL A 18 -40.05 35.34 83.61
C VAL A 18 -40.88 34.96 82.37
N LEU A 19 -42.20 35.03 82.44
CA LEU A 19 -43.08 34.74 81.29
C LEU A 19 -42.90 35.77 80.17
N PHE A 20 -42.80 37.06 80.49
CA PHE A 20 -42.50 38.13 79.52
C PHE A 20 -41.09 37.99 78.93
N GLY A 21 -40.09 37.59 79.73
CA GLY A 21 -38.74 37.29 79.24
C GLY A 21 -38.70 36.08 78.29
N LEU A 22 -39.42 35.00 78.63
CA LEU A 22 -39.57 33.81 77.77
C LEU A 22 -40.36 34.12 76.48
N LEU A 23 -41.40 34.96 76.56
CA LEU A 23 -42.14 35.45 75.40
C LEU A 23 -41.23 36.29 74.50
N GLY A 24 -40.49 37.24 75.07
CA GLY A 24 -39.56 38.09 74.35
C GLY A 24 -38.49 37.27 73.64
N HIS A 25 -37.94 36.25 74.31
CA HIS A 25 -36.95 35.37 73.68
C HIS A 25 -37.53 34.52 72.54
N ARG A 26 -38.78 34.04 72.67
CA ARG A 26 -39.49 33.35 71.59
C ARG A 26 -39.78 34.28 70.41
N ILE A 27 -40.18 35.52 70.66
CA ILE A 27 -40.43 36.53 69.63
C ILE A 27 -39.14 36.83 68.85
N GLN A 28 -38.03 37.09 69.56
CA GLN A 28 -36.72 37.31 68.93
C GLN A 28 -36.28 36.13 68.05
N LYS A 29 -36.54 34.90 68.50
CA LYS A 29 -36.19 33.68 67.74
C LYS A 29 -37.05 33.55 66.48
N LEU A 30 -38.33 33.92 66.55
CA LEU A 30 -39.24 33.96 65.40
C LEU A 30 -38.82 35.04 64.40
N GLU A 31 -38.45 36.24 64.86
CA GLU A 31 -37.97 37.32 64.01
C GLU A 31 -36.70 36.93 63.26
N ASN A 32 -35.73 36.32 63.94
CA ASN A 32 -34.51 35.81 63.31
C ASN A 32 -34.79 34.70 62.27
N SER A 33 -35.72 33.80 62.58
CA SER A 33 -36.14 32.74 61.66
C SER A 33 -36.85 33.32 60.42
N ASN A 34 -37.67 34.35 60.61
CA ASN A 34 -38.38 35.04 59.53
C ASN A 34 -37.40 35.80 58.64
N ALA A 35 -36.43 36.51 59.23
CA ALA A 35 -35.36 37.18 58.48
C ALA A 35 -34.55 36.19 57.64
N THR A 36 -34.16 35.04 58.22
CA THR A 36 -33.44 33.97 57.51
C THR A 36 -34.27 33.40 56.35
N SER A 37 -35.57 33.21 56.56
CA SER A 37 -36.50 32.70 55.53
C SER A 37 -36.64 33.68 54.37
N ASN A 38 -36.75 34.98 54.66
CA ASN A 38 -36.81 36.03 53.64
C ASN A 38 -35.52 36.14 52.83
N THR A 39 -34.36 35.95 53.44
CA THR A 39 -33.08 35.92 52.71
C THR A 39 -33.01 34.74 51.74
N ARG A 40 -33.43 33.54 52.19
CA ARG A 40 -33.50 32.35 51.33
C ARG A 40 -34.50 32.51 50.19
N LEU A 41 -35.62 33.18 50.44
CA LEU A 41 -36.62 33.47 49.41
C LEU A 41 -36.04 34.38 48.31
N LYS A 42 -35.29 35.41 48.69
CA LYS A 42 -34.60 36.28 47.72
C LYS A 42 -33.54 35.52 46.91
N GLU A 43 -32.77 34.62 47.54
CA GLU A 43 -31.83 33.75 46.82
C GLU A 43 -32.53 32.82 45.84
N VAL A 44 -33.67 32.24 46.23
CA VAL A 44 -34.48 31.39 45.34
C VAL A 44 -35.06 32.21 44.18
N GLU A 45 -35.55 33.42 44.42
CA GLU A 45 -36.05 34.31 43.37
C GLU A 45 -34.94 34.73 42.38
N GLU A 46 -33.74 35.03 42.87
CA GLU A 46 -32.55 35.30 42.05
C GLU A 46 -32.15 34.07 41.22
N ASN A 47 -32.13 32.88 41.83
CA ASN A 47 -31.85 31.63 41.14
C ASN A 47 -32.91 31.31 40.08
N ILE A 48 -34.19 31.56 40.37
CA ILE A 48 -35.29 31.41 39.40
C ILE A 48 -35.11 32.40 38.25
N LYS A 49 -34.77 33.66 38.53
CA LYS A 49 -34.47 34.65 37.47
C LYS A 49 -33.27 34.22 36.63
N GLN A 50 -32.21 33.67 37.24
CA GLN A 50 -31.07 33.11 36.50
C GLN A 50 -31.49 31.95 35.61
N VAL A 51 -32.26 30.99 36.13
CA VAL A 51 -32.75 29.83 35.37
C VAL A 51 -33.70 30.24 34.24
N LEU A 52 -34.57 31.22 34.47
CA LEU A 52 -35.46 31.76 33.43
C LEU A 52 -34.72 32.64 32.40
N SER A 53 -33.63 33.29 32.79
CA SER A 53 -32.77 34.07 31.88
C SER A 53 -31.76 33.21 31.10
N ALA A 54 -31.51 31.98 31.55
CA ALA A 54 -30.74 31.01 30.81
C ALA A 54 -31.54 30.61 29.58
N ARG A 55 -31.13 31.11 28.41
CA ARG A 55 -31.75 30.79 27.11
C ARG A 55 -31.91 29.27 26.97
N SER A 56 -33.14 28.78 27.10
CA SER A 56 -33.52 27.47 26.61
C SER A 56 -33.45 27.48 25.08
N LEU A 57 -32.91 26.41 24.48
CA LEU A 57 -32.88 26.19 23.02
C LEU A 57 -34.27 26.14 22.35
N GLN A 58 -35.35 26.26 23.12
CA GLN A 58 -36.72 25.97 22.67
C GLN A 58 -37.59 27.19 22.35
N GLU A 59 -37.22 28.41 22.76
CA GLU A 59 -38.16 29.55 22.64
C GLU A 59 -38.16 30.21 21.24
N SER A 60 -37.17 29.90 20.41
CA SER A 60 -37.14 30.21 18.97
C SER A 60 -35.98 29.38 18.38
N PRO A 61 -36.20 28.11 18.00
CA PRO A 61 -35.10 27.30 17.52
C PRO A 61 -34.49 28.01 16.30
N PRO A 62 -33.14 28.10 16.20
CA PRO A 62 -32.44 28.64 15.04
C PRO A 62 -32.67 27.81 13.76
N PHE A 63 -33.63 26.91 13.79
CA PHE A 63 -33.93 25.94 12.78
C PHE A 63 -35.42 26.04 12.43
N SER A 64 -35.72 26.25 11.15
CA SER A 64 -37.03 26.03 10.55
C SER A 64 -37.09 24.59 10.02
N LYS A 65 -38.26 24.05 9.66
CA LYS A 65 -38.33 22.78 8.92
C LYS A 65 -38.50 23.08 7.44
N ASP A 66 -37.73 22.43 6.58
CA ASP A 66 -37.95 22.49 5.13
C ASP A 66 -39.23 21.74 4.73
N GLU A 67 -39.57 21.79 3.44
CA GLU A 67 -40.76 21.14 2.87
C GLU A 67 -40.76 19.60 3.05
N HIS A 68 -39.61 18.99 3.38
CA HIS A 68 -39.43 17.56 3.65
C HIS A 68 -39.32 17.25 5.16
N GLY A 69 -39.45 18.27 6.03
CA GLY A 69 -39.44 18.12 7.48
C GLY A 69 -38.05 18.09 8.13
N TRP A 70 -36.98 18.39 7.40
CA TRP A 70 -35.62 18.54 7.95
C TRP A 70 -35.45 19.88 8.63
N TRP A 71 -34.83 19.89 9.81
CA TRP A 71 -34.45 21.13 10.48
C TRP A 71 -33.33 21.83 9.70
N VAL A 72 -33.61 23.02 9.15
CA VAL A 72 -32.70 23.87 8.36
C VAL A 72 -32.53 25.22 9.04
N ALA A 73 -31.36 25.85 8.92
CA ALA A 73 -31.12 27.21 9.42
C ALA A 73 -31.01 28.18 8.25
N ASP A 74 -31.67 29.33 8.35
CA ASP A 74 -31.81 30.30 7.25
C ASP A 74 -30.52 31.12 6.99
N GLU A 75 -29.59 31.14 7.97
CA GLU A 75 -28.28 31.81 7.90
C GLU A 75 -27.17 30.98 8.59
N ALA A 76 -25.91 31.38 8.43
CA ALA A 76 -24.75 30.79 9.11
C ALA A 76 -24.76 31.08 10.64
N MET A 77 -25.68 30.45 11.38
CA MET A 77 -25.92 30.72 12.80
C MET A 77 -24.86 30.17 13.77
N PHE A 78 -24.06 29.19 13.33
CA PHE A 78 -23.04 28.54 14.16
C PHE A 78 -21.66 28.71 13.54
N SER A 79 -21.20 29.96 13.46
CA SER A 79 -19.79 30.25 13.15
C SER A 79 -18.96 30.04 14.41
N PHE A 80 -18.15 28.97 14.42
CA PHE A 80 -17.13 28.72 15.44
C PHE A 80 -15.75 28.95 14.80
N PRO A 81 -15.19 30.17 14.85
CA PRO A 81 -13.92 30.48 14.18
C PRO A 81 -12.78 29.55 14.61
N LYS A 82 -12.81 29.07 15.86
CA LYS A 82 -11.86 28.08 16.38
C LYS A 82 -12.24 26.65 16.01
N GLY A 83 -13.49 26.25 16.23
CA GLY A 83 -13.96 24.89 16.00
C GLY A 83 -14.77 24.35 17.18
N ILE A 84 -15.09 23.06 17.10
CA ILE A 84 -15.89 22.33 18.09
C ILE A 84 -15.08 21.15 18.62
N VAL A 85 -15.06 20.98 19.94
CA VAL A 85 -14.51 19.80 20.60
C VAL A 85 -15.63 19.09 21.34
N VAL A 86 -15.89 17.84 20.98
CA VAL A 86 -16.83 16.94 21.65
C VAL A 86 -16.00 15.93 22.45
N GLY A 87 -16.04 16.05 23.78
CA GLY A 87 -15.21 15.26 24.69
C GLY A 87 -14.06 16.05 25.28
N ILE A 88 -12.88 15.46 25.38
CA ILE A 88 -11.72 16.05 26.05
C ILE A 88 -10.85 16.80 25.04
N ARG A 89 -10.54 18.07 25.33
CA ARG A 89 -9.55 18.86 24.59
C ARG A 89 -8.14 18.50 25.06
N GLU A 90 -7.28 18.10 24.13
CA GLU A 90 -5.86 17.83 24.40
C GLU A 90 -5.12 19.14 24.71
N LYS A 91 -4.45 19.21 25.87
CA LYS A 91 -3.77 20.42 26.35
C LYS A 91 -2.47 20.69 25.59
N ASN A 92 -1.79 19.64 25.16
CA ASN A 92 -0.51 19.72 24.46
C ASN A 92 -0.69 19.80 22.93
N CYS A 93 -1.85 20.25 22.46
CA CYS A 93 -2.18 20.37 21.06
C CYS A 93 -2.58 21.80 20.73
N ASP A 94 -1.99 22.34 19.68
CA ASP A 94 -2.33 23.66 19.14
C ASP A 94 -3.47 23.53 18.14
N TYR A 95 -4.71 23.54 18.64
CA TYR A 95 -5.91 23.39 17.81
C TYR A 95 -5.95 24.51 16.74
N GLY A 96 -6.11 24.10 15.48
CA GLY A 96 -6.30 25.01 14.34
C GLY A 96 -7.64 25.76 14.41
N ASN A 97 -7.87 26.65 13.44
CA ASN A 97 -9.17 27.30 13.25
C ASN A 97 -10.13 26.38 12.47
N ALA A 98 -11.43 26.59 12.61
CA ALA A 98 -12.50 25.81 11.97
C ALA A 98 -12.40 24.27 12.15
N THR A 99 -11.95 23.81 13.32
CA THR A 99 -11.71 22.38 13.57
C THR A 99 -12.93 21.63 14.11
N LEU A 100 -12.97 20.31 13.92
CA LEU A 100 -13.93 19.43 14.60
C LEU A 100 -13.18 18.24 15.22
N SER A 101 -13.22 18.12 16.55
CA SER A 101 -12.67 16.98 17.28
C SER A 101 -13.76 16.21 18.00
N VAL A 102 -13.80 14.88 17.83
CA VAL A 102 -14.69 13.99 18.60
C VAL A 102 -13.84 12.91 19.26
N ASN A 103 -13.76 12.97 20.59
CA ASN A 103 -13.00 12.00 21.37
C ASN A 103 -13.94 10.90 21.88
N THR A 104 -13.53 9.64 21.71
CA THR A 104 -14.32 8.49 22.18
C THR A 104 -14.04 8.11 23.63
N ASP A 105 -12.97 8.66 24.23
CA ASP A 105 -12.49 8.23 25.54
C ASP A 105 -13.23 8.93 26.68
N LYS A 106 -14.14 8.18 27.32
CA LYS A 106 -14.75 8.55 28.61
C LYS A 106 -13.78 8.17 29.74
N GLY A 107 -12.70 8.92 29.95
CA GLY A 107 -12.01 8.88 31.26
C GLY A 107 -10.49 8.79 31.35
N SER A 108 -9.71 8.83 30.26
CA SER A 108 -8.25 9.05 30.37
C SER A 108 -7.88 10.48 29.96
N PRO A 109 -7.56 11.37 30.92
CA PRO A 109 -7.36 12.81 30.68
C PRO A 109 -6.05 13.19 29.98
N GLU A 110 -5.23 12.24 29.51
CA GLU A 110 -3.85 12.53 29.09
C GLU A 110 -3.54 12.36 27.60
N ILE A 111 -4.45 11.78 26.78
CA ILE A 111 -4.11 11.58 25.37
C ILE A 111 -5.33 11.67 24.46
N GLY A 112 -5.65 12.89 24.05
CA GLY A 112 -6.75 13.23 23.15
C GLY A 112 -6.33 13.31 21.68
N ASN A 113 -7.29 13.68 20.84
CA ASN A 113 -7.05 13.99 19.43
C ASN A 113 -6.39 15.37 19.25
N CYS A 114 -5.61 15.51 18.17
CA CYS A 114 -4.88 16.72 17.81
C CYS A 114 -5.27 17.27 16.42
N PRO A 115 -6.32 18.10 16.30
CA PRO A 115 -6.69 18.79 15.06
C PRO A 115 -5.91 20.12 14.91
N GLU A 116 -4.62 20.06 14.60
CA GLU A 116 -3.78 21.27 14.48
C GLU A 116 -3.99 22.02 13.15
N GLY A 117 -4.39 21.29 12.10
CA GLY A 117 -4.62 21.87 10.78
C GLY A 117 -5.86 22.77 10.75
N GLU A 118 -5.79 23.90 10.03
CA GLU A 118 -6.96 24.70 9.70
C GLU A 118 -8.02 23.84 8.99
N GLY A 119 -9.27 23.90 9.43
CA GLY A 119 -10.37 23.12 8.83
C GLY A 119 -10.28 21.61 9.07
N SER A 120 -9.45 21.15 10.00
CA SER A 120 -9.23 19.72 10.22
C SER A 120 -10.36 19.02 10.99
N VAL A 121 -10.58 17.74 10.68
CA VAL A 121 -11.59 16.88 11.33
C VAL A 121 -10.91 15.67 11.94
N VAL A 122 -11.07 15.43 13.24
CA VAL A 122 -10.40 14.33 13.95
C VAL A 122 -11.34 13.59 14.89
N PHE A 123 -11.62 12.33 14.57
CA PHE A 123 -12.44 11.43 15.40
C PHE A 123 -11.60 10.28 15.94
N GLY A 124 -12.11 9.58 16.95
CA GLY A 124 -11.47 8.39 17.52
C GLY A 124 -10.55 8.74 18.68
N ARG A 125 -9.41 8.04 18.77
CA ARG A 125 -8.49 8.13 19.91
C ARG A 125 -7.06 8.42 19.48
N GLN A 126 -6.46 9.47 20.04
CA GLN A 126 -5.04 9.81 19.85
C GLN A 126 -4.65 10.00 18.38
N ASN A 127 -5.58 10.47 17.57
CA ASN A 127 -5.36 10.77 16.18
C ASN A 127 -4.86 12.21 16.01
N LYS A 128 -4.05 12.46 14.98
CA LYS A 128 -3.52 13.79 14.67
C LYS A 128 -3.88 14.17 13.24
N ALA A 129 -4.47 15.33 13.03
CA ALA A 129 -4.65 15.95 11.72
C ALA A 129 -4.01 17.33 11.76
N THR A 130 -2.78 17.42 11.28
CA THR A 130 -1.95 18.63 11.40
C THR A 130 -1.83 19.40 10.08
N GLY A 131 -2.18 18.77 8.96
CA GLY A 131 -2.21 19.44 7.66
C GLY A 131 -3.47 20.31 7.48
N PRO A 132 -3.41 21.43 6.76
CA PRO A 132 -4.61 22.20 6.41
C PRO A 132 -5.62 21.32 5.66
N TYR A 133 -6.88 21.39 6.09
CA TYR A 133 -8.01 20.62 5.55
C TYR A 133 -7.80 19.10 5.61
N SER A 134 -6.93 18.62 6.50
CA SER A 134 -6.71 17.19 6.71
C SER A 134 -7.79 16.56 7.58
N SER A 135 -8.02 15.26 7.42
CA SER A 135 -9.00 14.54 8.23
C SER A 135 -8.50 13.19 8.72
N VAL A 136 -8.89 12.84 9.94
CA VAL A 136 -8.82 11.48 10.46
C VAL A 136 -10.19 11.12 11.03
N THR A 137 -10.96 10.30 10.33
CA THR A 137 -12.38 10.06 10.68
C THR A 137 -12.61 8.88 11.62
N GLY A 138 -11.56 8.26 12.15
CA GLY A 138 -11.70 7.21 13.16
C GLY A 138 -10.40 6.49 13.51
N GLY A 139 -10.54 5.37 14.24
CA GLY A 139 -9.41 4.52 14.62
C GLY A 139 -8.56 5.08 15.76
N SER A 140 -7.30 4.66 15.84
CA SER A 140 -6.36 5.17 16.85
C SER A 140 -4.95 5.38 16.33
N TYR A 141 -4.27 6.41 16.87
CA TYR A 141 -2.87 6.75 16.57
C TYR A 141 -2.57 7.04 15.10
N ASN A 142 -3.58 7.40 14.31
CA ASN A 142 -3.41 7.79 12.92
C ASN A 142 -2.93 9.24 12.82
N VAL A 143 -2.13 9.54 11.82
CA VAL A 143 -1.57 10.87 11.56
C VAL A 143 -1.85 11.29 10.12
N ALA A 144 -2.50 12.43 9.92
CA ALA A 144 -2.71 13.09 8.64
C ALA A 144 -2.04 14.49 8.69
N SER A 145 -0.83 14.61 8.17
CA SER A 145 -0.03 15.85 8.24
C SER A 145 0.09 16.60 6.92
N GLY A 146 -0.27 15.98 5.79
CA GLY A 146 -0.29 16.65 4.50
C GLY A 146 -1.52 17.53 4.31
N GLN A 147 -1.41 18.59 3.51
CA GLN A 147 -2.59 19.40 3.14
C GLN A 147 -3.57 18.55 2.33
N LEU A 148 -4.87 18.64 2.64
CA LEU A 148 -5.94 17.81 2.06
C LEU A 148 -5.74 16.29 2.24
N SER A 149 -4.88 15.87 3.19
CA SER A 149 -4.66 14.45 3.45
C SER A 149 -5.82 13.83 4.25
N SER A 150 -6.04 12.52 4.07
CA SER A 150 -7.11 11.83 4.80
C SER A 150 -6.73 10.44 5.30
N VAL A 151 -7.19 10.12 6.51
CA VAL A 151 -7.20 8.75 7.04
C VAL A 151 -8.62 8.39 7.47
N SER A 152 -9.23 7.38 6.85
CA SER A 152 -10.62 7.05 7.22
C SER A 152 -10.72 6.32 8.56
N GLY A 153 -9.68 5.59 8.96
CA GLY A 153 -9.59 4.91 10.25
C GLY A 153 -8.37 3.99 10.39
N GLY A 154 -8.48 2.97 11.24
CA GLY A 154 -7.43 1.97 11.45
C GLY A 154 -6.48 2.30 12.61
N TYR A 155 -5.28 1.71 12.60
CA TYR A 155 -4.31 1.83 13.69
C TYR A 155 -2.91 2.22 13.17
N VAL A 156 -2.40 3.36 13.63
CA VAL A 156 -1.04 3.84 13.31
C VAL A 156 -0.81 3.99 11.81
N ASN A 157 -1.77 4.58 11.09
CA ASN A 157 -1.58 4.96 9.69
C ASN A 157 -1.01 6.38 9.60
N VAL A 158 -0.12 6.63 8.64
CA VAL A 158 0.57 7.92 8.48
C VAL A 158 0.38 8.44 7.06
N VAL A 159 -0.13 9.66 6.93
CA VAL A 159 -0.37 10.30 5.64
C VAL A 159 0.24 11.70 5.68
N SER A 160 1.31 11.91 4.92
CA SER A 160 2.08 13.16 4.93
C SER A 160 2.14 13.88 3.57
N GLY A 161 1.68 13.21 2.51
CA GLY A 161 1.62 13.80 1.18
C GLY A 161 0.50 14.84 1.05
N TYR A 162 0.68 15.81 0.16
CA TYR A 162 -0.45 16.59 -0.34
C TYR A 162 -1.51 15.61 -0.86
N TRP A 163 -2.81 15.89 -0.65
CA TRP A 163 -3.98 15.17 -1.22
C TRP A 163 -3.91 13.63 -1.18
N SER A 164 -3.07 13.06 -0.31
CA SER A 164 -2.86 11.63 -0.19
C SER A 164 -3.84 11.01 0.80
N SER A 165 -4.00 9.69 0.75
CA SER A 165 -5.00 9.02 1.58
C SER A 165 -4.61 7.62 2.05
N VAL A 166 -5.10 7.27 3.23
CA VAL A 166 -5.15 5.89 3.71
C VAL A 166 -6.58 5.56 4.14
N SER A 167 -7.24 4.61 3.49
CA SER A 167 -8.63 4.28 3.84
C SER A 167 -8.75 3.45 5.12
N GLY A 168 -7.67 2.82 5.60
CA GLY A 168 -7.68 2.08 6.86
C GLY A 168 -6.52 1.11 7.03
N GLY A 169 -6.74 0.06 7.81
CA GLY A 169 -5.73 -0.96 8.09
C GLY A 169 -4.77 -0.58 9.22
N ARG A 170 -3.57 -1.15 9.21
CA ARG A 170 -2.58 -0.97 10.27
C ARG A 170 -1.20 -0.65 9.72
N LEU A 171 -0.53 0.36 10.27
CA LEU A 171 0.86 0.72 9.93
C LEU A 171 1.05 1.11 8.44
N ASN A 172 0.02 1.62 7.79
CA ASN A 172 0.11 2.03 6.38
C ASN A 172 0.62 3.47 6.26
N THR A 173 1.42 3.75 5.23
CA THR A 173 2.01 5.07 4.99
C THR A 173 1.73 5.55 3.57
N ALA A 174 1.22 6.77 3.42
CA ALA A 174 1.08 7.46 2.13
C ALA A 174 1.77 8.84 2.20
N SER A 175 3.02 8.93 1.73
CA SER A 175 3.91 10.04 2.10
C SER A 175 4.14 11.11 1.02
N ASN A 176 3.69 10.88 -0.21
CA ASN A 176 3.92 11.79 -1.34
C ASN A 176 2.60 12.29 -1.95
N SER A 177 2.68 13.32 -2.80
CA SER A 177 1.55 13.92 -3.51
C SER A 177 0.70 12.85 -4.21
N GLY A 178 -0.60 12.78 -3.91
CA GLY A 178 -1.54 11.87 -4.57
C GLY A 178 -1.35 10.39 -4.22
N ALA A 179 -0.44 10.07 -3.30
CA ALA A 179 -0.20 8.70 -2.89
C ALA A 179 -1.44 8.11 -2.19
N SER A 180 -1.74 6.84 -2.41
CA SER A 180 -2.90 6.19 -1.80
C SER A 180 -2.60 4.79 -1.29
N VAL A 181 -3.15 4.47 -0.12
CA VAL A 181 -3.18 3.09 0.39
C VAL A 181 -4.61 2.73 0.82
N SER A 182 -5.24 1.78 0.15
CA SER A 182 -6.65 1.45 0.47
C SER A 182 -6.78 0.63 1.76
N GLY A 183 -5.72 -0.02 2.24
CA GLY A 183 -5.73 -0.73 3.51
C GLY A 183 -4.59 -1.75 3.68
N GLY A 184 -4.84 -2.78 4.48
CA GLY A 184 -3.87 -3.85 4.75
C GLY A 184 -2.94 -3.55 5.92
N HIS A 185 -1.75 -4.17 5.92
CA HIS A 185 -0.80 -4.11 7.01
C HIS A 185 0.61 -3.73 6.54
N HIS A 186 1.11 -2.57 6.99
CA HIS A 186 2.47 -2.12 6.70
C HIS A 186 2.73 -1.87 5.21
N ASN A 187 1.77 -1.26 4.52
CA ASN A 187 1.92 -0.89 3.11
C ASN A 187 2.42 0.56 2.99
N VAL A 188 3.25 0.84 1.99
CA VAL A 188 3.89 2.15 1.79
C VAL A 188 3.67 2.64 0.35
N ALA A 189 3.00 3.76 0.19
CA ALA A 189 2.94 4.51 -1.07
C ALA A 189 3.77 5.79 -0.90
N SER A 190 4.97 5.83 -1.50
CA SER A 190 5.94 6.92 -1.33
C SER A 190 6.37 7.62 -2.63
N GLY A 191 5.95 7.09 -3.78
CA GLY A 191 6.00 7.80 -5.05
C GLY A 191 4.84 8.79 -5.20
N SER A 192 5.05 9.86 -5.97
CA SER A 192 3.93 10.74 -6.35
C SER A 192 2.94 9.96 -7.22
N GLU A 193 1.63 10.14 -7.00
CA GLU A 193 0.56 9.37 -7.66
C GLU A 193 0.72 7.84 -7.53
N SER A 194 1.45 7.36 -6.51
CA SER A 194 1.64 5.93 -6.28
C SER A 194 0.45 5.33 -5.53
N SER A 195 0.21 4.04 -5.73
CA SER A 195 -0.91 3.35 -5.07
C SER A 195 -0.55 1.97 -4.55
N VAL A 196 -1.09 1.65 -3.37
CA VAL A 196 -1.10 0.28 -2.84
C VAL A 196 -2.52 -0.09 -2.43
N SER A 197 -3.18 -0.99 -3.15
CA SER A 197 -4.58 -1.33 -2.84
C SER A 197 -4.73 -2.20 -1.59
N GLY A 198 -3.68 -2.89 -1.14
CA GLY A 198 -3.70 -3.65 0.11
C GLY A 198 -2.58 -4.65 0.27
N GLY A 199 -2.83 -5.72 1.04
CA GLY A 199 -1.85 -6.77 1.33
C GLY A 199 -0.96 -6.46 2.53
N LYS A 200 0.25 -7.03 2.56
CA LYS A 200 1.19 -6.91 3.68
C LYS A 200 2.60 -6.53 3.20
N TYR A 201 3.21 -5.51 3.80
CA TYR A 201 4.59 -5.08 3.47
C TYR A 201 4.80 -4.68 2.01
N ASN A 202 3.76 -4.23 1.30
CA ASN A 202 3.89 -3.80 -0.09
C ASN A 202 4.37 -2.35 -0.17
N ALA A 203 5.17 -2.03 -1.18
CA ALA A 203 5.71 -0.69 -1.40
C ALA A 203 5.58 -0.22 -2.85
N ALA A 204 5.04 0.96 -3.07
CA ALA A 204 5.03 1.67 -4.34
C ALA A 204 5.87 2.95 -4.20
N ASN A 205 7.12 2.92 -4.68
CA ASN A 205 8.14 3.91 -4.29
C ASN A 205 8.46 4.97 -5.36
N LYS A 206 7.84 4.90 -6.53
CA LYS A 206 8.14 5.79 -7.67
C LYS A 206 6.88 6.42 -8.23
N LEU A 207 7.08 7.47 -9.03
CA LEU A 207 6.01 8.18 -9.72
C LEU A 207 5.16 7.19 -10.53
N PHE A 208 3.84 7.22 -10.33
CA PHE A 208 2.84 6.33 -10.94
C PHE A 208 3.02 4.84 -10.66
N SER A 209 3.89 4.44 -9.73
CA SER A 209 4.06 3.01 -9.44
C SER A 209 2.89 2.46 -8.63
N SER A 210 2.56 1.18 -8.85
CA SER A 210 1.39 0.58 -8.20
C SER A 210 1.62 -0.86 -7.75
N VAL A 211 1.04 -1.20 -6.60
CA VAL A 211 0.95 -2.57 -6.11
C VAL A 211 -0.48 -2.89 -5.71
N THR A 212 -1.15 -3.77 -6.44
CA THR A 212 -2.54 -4.13 -6.13
C THR A 212 -2.65 -4.93 -4.83
N GLY A 213 -1.67 -5.77 -4.50
CA GLY A 213 -1.70 -6.54 -3.26
C GLY A 213 -0.58 -7.57 -3.12
N GLY A 214 -0.82 -8.60 -2.31
CA GLY A 214 0.16 -9.65 -2.03
C GLY A 214 1.03 -9.36 -0.81
N MET A 215 2.23 -9.96 -0.76
CA MET A 215 3.14 -9.82 0.37
C MET A 215 4.55 -9.43 -0.05
N ASN A 216 5.06 -8.32 0.50
CA ASN A 216 6.44 -7.86 0.29
C ASN A 216 6.79 -7.57 -1.18
N ASN A 217 5.83 -7.06 -1.96
CA ASN A 217 6.07 -6.60 -3.33
C ASN A 217 6.54 -5.14 -3.34
N LYS A 218 7.47 -4.79 -4.22
CA LYS A 218 8.06 -3.45 -4.30
C LYS A 218 8.10 -2.94 -5.73
N ALA A 219 7.24 -1.98 -6.07
CA ALA A 219 7.28 -1.29 -7.36
C ALA A 219 8.29 -0.13 -7.30
N GLU A 220 9.50 -0.36 -7.83
CA GLU A 220 10.68 0.51 -7.68
C GLU A 220 11.09 1.27 -8.95
N GLY A 221 10.42 1.05 -10.08
CA GLY A 221 10.61 1.77 -11.34
C GLY A 221 9.52 2.82 -11.60
N TYR A 222 9.79 3.81 -12.44
CA TYR A 222 8.76 4.77 -12.90
C TYR A 222 7.61 4.00 -13.55
N ALA A 223 6.37 4.29 -13.15
CA ALA A 223 5.16 3.62 -13.63
C ALA A 223 5.21 2.08 -13.55
N SER A 224 6.06 1.51 -12.67
CA SER A 224 6.15 0.05 -12.54
C SER A 224 4.99 -0.53 -11.75
N THR A 225 4.61 -1.78 -12.06
CA THR A 225 3.37 -2.37 -11.53
C THR A 225 3.56 -3.79 -11.02
N VAL A 226 2.88 -4.10 -9.90
CA VAL A 226 2.74 -5.47 -9.39
C VAL A 226 1.27 -5.77 -9.12
N SER A 227 0.69 -6.74 -9.83
CA SER A 227 -0.72 -7.11 -9.61
C SER A 227 -0.93 -8.03 -8.40
N GLY A 228 0.11 -8.71 -7.92
CA GLY A 228 0.04 -9.56 -6.73
C GLY A 228 1.26 -10.46 -6.51
N GLY A 229 1.09 -11.55 -5.77
CA GLY A 229 2.17 -12.49 -5.45
C GLY A 229 3.02 -12.07 -4.25
N SER A 230 4.28 -12.50 -4.21
CA SER A 230 5.19 -12.15 -3.12
C SER A 230 6.63 -11.91 -3.56
N ASN A 231 7.30 -10.96 -2.91
CA ASN A 231 8.70 -10.61 -3.16
C ASN A 231 9.01 -10.18 -4.61
N ASN A 232 8.02 -9.66 -5.35
CA ASN A 232 8.26 -9.18 -6.71
C ASN A 232 8.79 -7.74 -6.67
N VAL A 233 9.81 -7.45 -7.48
CA VAL A 233 10.53 -6.16 -7.50
C VAL A 233 10.75 -5.67 -8.93
N PRO A 234 9.70 -5.15 -9.61
CA PRO A 234 9.87 -4.45 -10.89
C PRO A 234 10.58 -3.10 -10.68
N SER A 235 11.84 -3.02 -11.13
CA SER A 235 12.72 -1.86 -10.97
C SER A 235 12.96 -1.07 -12.27
N GLY A 236 12.65 -1.67 -13.43
CA GLY A 236 12.68 -0.97 -14.71
C GLY A 236 11.53 0.03 -14.87
N GLU A 237 11.74 1.09 -15.65
CA GLU A 237 10.65 1.98 -16.07
C GLU A 237 9.60 1.21 -16.88
N ASN A 238 8.31 1.47 -16.61
CA ASN A 238 7.15 0.77 -17.15
C ASN A 238 7.18 -0.77 -16.98
N SER A 239 8.04 -1.29 -16.10
CA SER A 239 8.15 -2.72 -15.90
C SER A 239 6.97 -3.28 -15.13
N SER A 240 6.60 -4.53 -15.41
CA SER A 240 5.39 -5.14 -14.82
C SER A 240 5.60 -6.57 -14.35
N VAL A 241 4.95 -6.90 -13.23
CA VAL A 241 4.82 -8.27 -12.73
C VAL A 241 3.34 -8.58 -12.46
N SER A 242 2.76 -9.53 -13.18
CA SER A 242 1.34 -9.90 -12.95
C SER A 242 1.15 -10.78 -11.71
N GLY A 243 2.20 -11.44 -11.21
CA GLY A 243 2.15 -12.23 -9.98
C GLY A 243 3.37 -13.13 -9.78
N GLY A 244 3.24 -14.16 -8.95
CA GLY A 244 4.30 -15.13 -8.68
C GLY A 244 5.18 -14.77 -7.48
N PHE A 245 6.36 -15.38 -7.42
CA PHE A 245 7.30 -15.24 -6.32
C PHE A 245 8.67 -14.77 -6.80
N ASP A 246 9.21 -13.71 -6.20
CA ASP A 246 10.62 -13.31 -6.38
C ASP A 246 10.98 -12.93 -7.83
N ASN A 247 10.06 -12.35 -8.59
CA ASN A 247 10.35 -11.89 -9.96
C ASN A 247 10.89 -10.45 -9.95
N ALA A 248 11.92 -10.18 -10.76
CA ALA A 248 12.63 -8.90 -10.79
C ALA A 248 12.90 -8.40 -12.23
N PRO A 249 11.87 -7.93 -12.96
CA PRO A 249 12.10 -7.24 -14.22
C PRO A 249 12.80 -5.89 -13.97
N SER A 250 13.94 -5.67 -14.62
CA SER A 250 14.79 -4.48 -14.45
C SER A 250 15.02 -3.69 -15.74
N GLY A 251 14.63 -4.24 -16.90
CA GLY A 251 14.69 -3.53 -18.18
C GLY A 251 13.55 -2.51 -18.34
N LEU A 252 13.79 -1.46 -19.14
CA LEU A 252 12.73 -0.56 -19.61
C LEU A 252 11.66 -1.35 -20.37
N ASP A 253 10.37 -1.11 -20.10
CA ASP A 253 9.22 -1.79 -20.70
C ASP A 253 9.27 -3.34 -20.58
N SER A 254 9.99 -3.86 -19.58
CA SER A 254 10.13 -5.30 -19.39
C SER A 254 8.95 -5.90 -18.62
N SER A 255 8.66 -7.19 -18.84
CA SER A 255 7.51 -7.83 -18.20
C SER A 255 7.79 -9.25 -17.74
N VAL A 256 7.21 -9.61 -16.60
CA VAL A 256 7.13 -10.99 -16.12
C VAL A 256 5.68 -11.33 -15.77
N SER A 257 5.04 -12.21 -16.53
CA SER A 257 3.63 -12.56 -16.27
C SER A 257 3.45 -13.43 -15.02
N GLY A 258 4.51 -14.09 -14.54
CA GLY A 258 4.46 -14.83 -13.28
C GLY A 258 5.63 -15.80 -13.08
N GLY A 259 5.41 -16.83 -12.25
CA GLY A 259 6.41 -17.85 -11.96
C GLY A 259 7.30 -17.52 -10.77
N ARG A 260 8.50 -18.09 -10.73
CA ARG A 260 9.43 -18.00 -9.60
C ARG A 260 10.83 -17.57 -10.00
N SER A 261 11.35 -16.49 -9.40
CA SER A 261 12.73 -16.06 -9.55
C SER A 261 13.12 -15.77 -11.00
N ASN A 262 12.24 -15.11 -11.77
CA ASN A 262 12.51 -14.73 -13.17
C ASN A 262 13.03 -13.29 -13.27
N GLU A 263 13.93 -13.04 -14.22
CA GLU A 263 14.61 -11.75 -14.41
C GLU A 263 14.54 -11.30 -15.88
N ALA A 264 13.69 -10.31 -16.17
CA ALA A 264 13.62 -9.66 -17.48
C ALA A 264 14.45 -8.35 -17.44
N ALA A 265 15.75 -8.45 -17.74
CA ALA A 265 16.72 -7.36 -17.59
C ALA A 265 16.96 -6.54 -18.87
N GLY A 266 16.59 -7.06 -20.04
CA GLY A 266 16.70 -6.34 -21.30
C GLY A 266 15.56 -5.34 -21.49
N GLU A 267 15.81 -4.23 -22.19
CA GLU A 267 14.72 -3.36 -22.65
C GLU A 267 13.74 -4.15 -23.52
N ARG A 268 12.43 -3.95 -23.29
CA ARG A 268 11.32 -4.64 -23.94
C ARG A 268 11.43 -6.16 -23.88
N SER A 269 12.15 -6.70 -22.89
CA SER A 269 12.26 -8.14 -22.71
C SER A 269 11.06 -8.70 -21.94
N SER A 270 10.75 -9.97 -22.18
CA SER A 270 9.56 -10.60 -21.57
C SER A 270 9.82 -12.01 -21.09
N ILE A 271 9.19 -12.37 -19.98
CA ILE A 271 9.13 -13.74 -19.47
C ILE A 271 7.68 -14.09 -19.13
N SER A 272 7.08 -15.04 -19.86
CA SER A 272 5.67 -15.39 -19.60
C SER A 272 5.49 -16.27 -18.35
N GLY A 273 6.55 -16.91 -17.85
CA GLY A 273 6.52 -17.64 -16.59
C GLY A 273 7.69 -18.60 -16.39
N GLY A 274 7.44 -19.66 -15.60
CA GLY A 274 8.45 -20.67 -15.29
C GLY A 274 9.31 -20.30 -14.08
N SER A 275 10.54 -20.83 -14.01
CA SER A 275 11.41 -20.59 -12.86
C SER A 275 12.89 -20.40 -13.18
N HIS A 276 13.50 -19.36 -12.61
CA HIS A 276 14.90 -19.00 -12.81
C HIS A 276 15.23 -18.65 -14.27
N ASN A 277 14.27 -18.11 -15.03
CA ASN A 277 14.49 -17.70 -16.40
C ASN A 277 15.07 -16.28 -16.45
N VAL A 278 15.91 -16.01 -17.45
CA VAL A 278 16.59 -14.72 -17.65
C VAL A 278 16.40 -14.25 -19.09
N ALA A 279 15.84 -13.06 -19.29
CA ALA A 279 15.70 -12.40 -20.59
C ALA A 279 16.45 -11.06 -20.53
N SER A 280 17.73 -11.06 -20.89
CA SER A 280 18.65 -9.92 -20.74
C SER A 280 19.03 -9.23 -22.06
N GLY A 281 18.64 -9.77 -23.20
CA GLY A 281 18.81 -9.12 -24.49
C GLY A 281 17.71 -8.08 -24.76
N LEU A 282 18.02 -7.04 -25.52
CA LEU A 282 17.02 -6.10 -26.06
C LEU A 282 15.98 -6.87 -26.88
N VAL A 283 14.69 -6.72 -26.56
CA VAL A 283 13.55 -7.45 -27.16
C VAL A 283 13.63 -8.98 -27.00
N SER A 284 14.44 -9.48 -26.05
CA SER A 284 14.54 -10.92 -25.82
C SER A 284 13.30 -11.50 -25.13
N SER A 285 13.02 -12.78 -25.36
CA SER A 285 11.86 -13.44 -24.76
C SER A 285 12.17 -14.85 -24.25
N VAL A 286 11.60 -15.17 -23.09
CA VAL A 286 11.54 -16.54 -22.57
C VAL A 286 10.10 -16.88 -22.25
N VAL A 287 9.48 -17.77 -23.03
CA VAL A 287 8.06 -18.11 -22.81
C VAL A 287 7.86 -18.89 -21.51
N GLY A 288 8.80 -19.76 -21.12
CA GLY A 288 8.71 -20.46 -19.84
C GLY A 288 9.82 -21.48 -19.61
N GLY A 289 9.51 -22.51 -18.82
CA GLY A 289 10.45 -23.57 -18.46
C GLY A 289 11.32 -23.21 -17.25
N SER A 290 12.52 -23.80 -17.15
CA SER A 290 13.40 -23.59 -16.00
C SER A 290 14.85 -23.30 -16.38
N ARG A 291 15.43 -22.23 -15.80
CA ARG A 291 16.84 -21.86 -16.01
C ARG A 291 17.19 -21.57 -17.46
N ASN A 292 16.24 -21.04 -18.23
CA ASN A 292 16.48 -20.63 -19.61
C ASN A 292 17.02 -19.20 -19.66
N THR A 293 17.90 -18.92 -20.63
CA THR A 293 18.51 -17.61 -20.82
C THR A 293 18.38 -17.16 -22.26
N ALA A 294 17.76 -16.01 -22.50
CA ALA A 294 17.78 -15.30 -23.77
C ALA A 294 18.54 -13.98 -23.57
N SER A 295 19.74 -13.85 -24.14
CA SER A 295 20.62 -12.68 -23.91
C SER A 295 21.12 -12.02 -25.20
N GLY A 296 20.71 -12.52 -26.36
CA GLY A 296 20.99 -11.88 -27.64
C GLY A 296 19.92 -10.83 -27.94
N PHE A 297 20.25 -9.84 -28.76
CA PHE A 297 19.24 -8.94 -29.34
C PHE A 297 18.20 -9.78 -30.07
N ASP A 298 16.92 -9.61 -29.74
CA ASP A 298 15.80 -10.33 -30.35
C ASP A 298 15.97 -11.87 -30.29
N SER A 299 16.52 -12.38 -29.18
CA SER A 299 16.67 -13.82 -28.99
C SER A 299 15.50 -14.43 -28.21
N THR A 300 15.15 -15.67 -28.53
CA THR A 300 13.98 -16.35 -27.96
C THR A 300 14.32 -17.72 -27.42
N VAL A 301 13.77 -18.04 -26.24
CA VAL A 301 13.67 -19.43 -25.75
C VAL A 301 12.21 -19.76 -25.44
N SER A 302 11.60 -20.64 -26.22
CA SER A 302 10.18 -20.99 -26.04
C SER A 302 9.93 -21.90 -24.83
N GLY A 303 10.96 -22.56 -24.28
CA GLY A 303 10.80 -23.37 -23.08
C GLY A 303 11.95 -24.34 -22.81
N GLY A 304 11.64 -25.42 -22.08
CA GLY A 304 12.60 -26.45 -21.71
C GLY A 304 13.42 -26.11 -20.46
N LYS A 305 14.61 -26.70 -20.33
CA LYS A 305 15.46 -26.54 -19.14
C LYS A 305 16.91 -26.25 -19.50
N ASN A 306 17.50 -25.22 -18.87
CA ASN A 306 18.90 -24.83 -19.06
C ASN A 306 19.28 -24.46 -20.51
N ASN A 307 18.34 -23.99 -21.33
CA ASN A 307 18.62 -23.55 -22.70
C ASN A 307 19.17 -22.12 -22.72
N ARG A 308 20.07 -21.81 -23.66
CA ARG A 308 20.74 -20.49 -23.72
C ARG A 308 20.85 -19.95 -25.14
N SER A 309 20.11 -18.87 -25.45
CA SER A 309 20.10 -18.18 -26.74
C SER A 309 20.86 -16.86 -26.66
N TYR A 310 22.12 -16.89 -27.10
CA TYR A 310 23.10 -15.79 -27.01
C TYR A 310 23.22 -14.95 -28.28
N GLY A 311 22.97 -15.56 -29.45
CA GLY A 311 23.11 -14.89 -30.73
C GLY A 311 22.02 -13.85 -30.96
N ARG A 312 22.34 -12.78 -31.70
CA ARG A 312 21.31 -11.88 -32.24
C ARG A 312 20.33 -12.66 -33.11
N GLU A 313 19.02 -12.44 -32.97
CA GLU A 313 17.95 -13.11 -33.73
C GLU A 313 18.00 -14.66 -33.58
N SER A 314 18.60 -15.16 -32.50
CA SER A 314 18.76 -16.60 -32.27
C SER A 314 17.55 -17.18 -31.54
N SER A 315 17.21 -18.44 -31.83
CA SER A 315 16.07 -19.11 -31.20
C SER A 315 16.38 -20.50 -30.70
N ILE A 316 15.73 -20.87 -29.60
CA ILE A 316 15.64 -22.25 -29.11
C ILE A 316 14.19 -22.57 -28.82
N SER A 317 13.62 -23.54 -29.52
CA SER A 317 12.20 -23.92 -29.31
C SER A 317 11.98 -24.74 -28.04
N GLY A 318 13.01 -25.41 -27.51
CA GLY A 318 12.92 -26.16 -26.25
C GLY A 318 14.09 -27.11 -26.00
N GLY A 319 13.82 -28.17 -25.22
CA GLY A 319 14.79 -29.22 -24.91
C GLY A 319 15.62 -28.94 -23.65
N PHE A 320 16.78 -29.59 -23.56
CA PHE A 320 17.65 -29.53 -22.38
C PHE A 320 19.07 -29.10 -22.75
N ARG A 321 19.61 -28.06 -22.10
CA ARG A 321 21.01 -27.63 -22.25
C ARG A 321 21.43 -27.22 -23.68
N ASN A 322 20.49 -26.81 -24.52
CA ASN A 322 20.79 -26.32 -25.87
C ASN A 322 21.40 -24.91 -25.84
N LYS A 323 22.29 -24.60 -26.79
CA LYS A 323 23.01 -23.31 -26.86
C LYS A 323 23.04 -22.74 -28.28
N SER A 324 22.26 -21.70 -28.53
CA SER A 324 22.24 -20.97 -29.80
C SER A 324 23.13 -19.72 -29.69
N ARG A 325 24.26 -19.68 -30.40
CA ARG A 325 25.30 -18.63 -30.29
C ARG A 325 25.47 -17.81 -31.55
N GLY A 326 25.25 -18.42 -32.71
CA GLY A 326 25.39 -17.72 -33.98
C GLY A 326 24.28 -16.67 -34.17
N ARG A 327 24.59 -15.58 -34.88
CA ARG A 327 23.52 -14.68 -35.33
C ARG A 327 22.55 -15.44 -36.24
N SER A 328 21.26 -15.26 -35.99
CA SER A 328 20.15 -15.93 -36.68
C SER A 328 20.24 -17.46 -36.63
N SER A 329 20.89 -18.01 -35.60
CA SER A 329 20.99 -19.48 -35.43
C SER A 329 19.78 -20.05 -34.68
N SER A 330 19.42 -21.28 -35.00
CA SER A 330 18.21 -21.91 -34.45
C SER A 330 18.48 -23.33 -33.93
N ILE A 331 17.81 -23.68 -32.83
CA ILE A 331 17.76 -25.05 -32.33
C ILE A 331 16.29 -25.42 -32.06
N SER A 332 15.76 -26.40 -32.80
CA SER A 332 14.36 -26.81 -32.62
C SER A 332 14.14 -27.64 -31.35
N GLY A 333 15.18 -28.26 -30.79
CA GLY A 333 15.09 -29.00 -29.53
C GLY A 333 16.25 -29.96 -29.29
N GLY A 334 15.96 -31.03 -28.55
CA GLY A 334 16.94 -32.07 -28.20
C GLY A 334 17.76 -31.75 -26.95
N GLU A 335 18.91 -32.40 -26.82
CA GLU A 335 19.78 -32.30 -25.64
C GLU A 335 21.20 -31.85 -25.97
N GLY A 336 21.69 -30.80 -25.32
CA GLY A 336 23.10 -30.42 -25.40
C GLY A 336 23.57 -29.96 -26.79
N ASN A 337 22.65 -29.57 -27.66
CA ASN A 337 22.98 -29.11 -29.01
C ASN A 337 23.57 -27.69 -28.99
N ALA A 338 24.44 -27.38 -29.95
CA ALA A 338 25.06 -26.07 -30.11
C ALA A 338 25.05 -25.61 -31.57
N ALA A 339 24.35 -24.50 -31.85
CA ALA A 339 24.37 -23.82 -33.14
C ALA A 339 25.20 -22.53 -32.98
N SER A 340 26.43 -22.50 -33.53
CA SER A 340 27.39 -21.41 -33.31
C SER A 340 27.71 -20.59 -34.55
N GLY A 341 27.43 -21.10 -35.75
CA GLY A 341 27.66 -20.39 -37.01
C GLY A 341 26.55 -19.39 -37.32
N PHE A 342 26.88 -18.36 -38.10
CA PHE A 342 25.84 -17.47 -38.65
C PHE A 342 24.87 -18.26 -39.52
N LEU A 343 23.56 -18.11 -39.24
CA LEU A 343 22.48 -18.89 -39.86
C LEU A 343 22.68 -20.41 -39.75
N SER A 344 23.31 -20.91 -38.69
CA SER A 344 23.39 -22.35 -38.46
C SER A 344 22.15 -22.90 -37.74
N SER A 345 21.81 -24.16 -38.00
CA SER A 345 20.62 -24.80 -37.44
C SER A 345 20.89 -26.20 -36.89
N VAL A 346 20.19 -26.54 -35.82
CA VAL A 346 20.10 -27.93 -35.32
C VAL A 346 18.63 -28.29 -35.14
N SER A 347 18.12 -29.23 -35.92
CA SER A 347 16.70 -29.62 -35.87
C SER A 347 16.38 -30.54 -34.69
N GLY A 348 17.37 -31.18 -34.08
CA GLY A 348 17.18 -32.04 -32.91
C GLY A 348 18.38 -32.94 -32.65
N GLY A 349 18.14 -34.05 -31.93
CA GLY A 349 19.19 -34.98 -31.53
C GLY A 349 19.91 -34.58 -30.25
N ALA A 350 21.10 -35.15 -30.01
CA ALA A 350 21.88 -34.87 -28.81
C ALA A 350 23.35 -34.55 -29.10
N ASN A 351 23.89 -33.54 -28.44
CA ASN A 351 25.29 -33.12 -28.53
C ASN A 351 25.75 -32.78 -29.97
N GLY A 352 24.83 -32.33 -30.83
CA GLY A 352 25.15 -31.83 -32.17
C GLY A 352 25.82 -30.45 -32.12
N LYS A 353 26.85 -30.20 -32.94
CA LYS A 353 27.58 -28.93 -33.01
C LYS A 353 27.63 -28.38 -34.44
N ALA A 354 26.73 -27.44 -34.75
CA ALA A 354 26.68 -26.73 -36.03
C ALA A 354 27.49 -25.42 -35.95
N ILE A 355 28.79 -25.48 -36.24
CA ILE A 355 29.76 -24.38 -36.03
C ILE A 355 29.97 -23.55 -37.30
N GLY A 356 29.98 -24.19 -38.48
CA GLY A 356 30.15 -23.52 -39.77
C GLY A 356 29.02 -22.56 -40.11
N LYS A 357 29.31 -21.55 -40.94
CA LYS A 357 28.29 -20.63 -41.48
C LYS A 357 27.29 -21.39 -42.35
N TYR A 358 25.99 -21.14 -42.20
CA TYR A 358 24.92 -21.86 -42.91
C TYR A 358 24.93 -23.38 -42.67
N SER A 359 25.54 -23.84 -41.58
CA SER A 359 25.62 -25.28 -41.30
C SER A 359 24.31 -25.83 -40.74
N SER A 360 23.99 -27.08 -41.05
CA SER A 360 22.78 -27.73 -40.53
C SER A 360 23.06 -29.12 -39.98
N ILE A 361 22.53 -29.41 -38.80
CA ILE A 361 22.44 -30.78 -38.28
C ILE A 361 20.97 -31.13 -38.12
N LEU A 362 20.49 -32.14 -38.84
CA LEU A 362 19.08 -32.54 -38.79
C LEU A 362 18.78 -33.43 -37.57
N GLY A 363 19.75 -34.20 -37.08
CA GLY A 363 19.58 -35.02 -35.88
C GLY A 363 20.79 -35.89 -35.53
N GLY A 364 20.54 -37.00 -34.85
CA GLY A 364 21.56 -37.95 -34.42
C GLY A 364 22.28 -37.53 -33.12
N THR A 365 23.44 -38.12 -32.86
CA THR A 365 24.22 -37.89 -31.63
C THR A 365 25.67 -37.55 -31.94
N TYR A 366 26.25 -36.56 -31.24
CA TYR A 366 27.66 -36.18 -31.37
C TYR A 366 28.10 -35.79 -32.79
N ASN A 367 27.17 -35.29 -33.62
CA ASN A 367 27.48 -34.85 -34.97
C ASN A 367 28.07 -33.43 -34.97
N ILE A 368 29.01 -33.16 -35.87
CA ILE A 368 29.73 -31.88 -35.94
C ILE A 368 29.75 -31.38 -37.40
N VAL A 369 29.45 -30.10 -37.57
CA VAL A 369 29.79 -29.35 -38.79
C VAL A 369 30.80 -28.29 -38.39
N ALA A 370 32.05 -28.44 -38.84
CA ALA A 370 33.17 -27.63 -38.39
C ALA A 370 33.13 -26.18 -38.89
N THR A 371 33.93 -25.31 -38.27
CA THR A 371 34.01 -23.86 -38.59
C THR A 371 34.34 -23.59 -40.06
N THR A 372 35.19 -24.42 -40.66
CA THR A 372 35.60 -24.32 -42.08
C THR A 372 34.51 -24.78 -43.05
N ALA A 373 33.49 -25.49 -42.57
CA ALA A 373 32.48 -26.14 -43.38
C ALA A 373 31.28 -25.21 -43.62
N ILE A 374 31.45 -24.25 -44.53
CA ILE A 374 30.38 -23.33 -44.95
C ILE A 374 29.33 -24.10 -45.75
N ALA A 375 28.05 -23.93 -45.38
CA ALA A 375 26.90 -24.58 -46.02
C ALA A 375 27.00 -26.11 -46.05
N ALA A 376 27.60 -26.70 -45.01
CA ALA A 376 27.73 -28.14 -44.86
C ALA A 376 26.66 -28.72 -43.93
N SER A 377 26.35 -30.01 -44.11
CA SER A 377 25.25 -30.65 -43.39
C SER A 377 25.57 -32.05 -42.86
N VAL A 378 24.92 -32.41 -41.76
CA VAL A 378 24.85 -33.79 -41.27
C VAL A 378 23.38 -34.14 -41.03
N SER A 379 22.88 -35.16 -41.74
CA SER A 379 21.47 -35.52 -41.66
C SER A 379 21.12 -36.34 -40.41
N GLY A 380 22.08 -37.07 -39.86
CA GLY A 380 21.88 -37.88 -38.65
C GLY A 380 23.07 -38.76 -38.31
N GLY A 381 22.82 -39.84 -37.56
CA GLY A 381 23.85 -40.82 -37.18
C GLY A 381 24.59 -40.49 -35.88
N HIS A 382 25.76 -41.12 -35.66
CA HIS A 382 26.55 -40.97 -34.44
C HIS A 382 28.00 -40.59 -34.74
N GLY A 383 28.46 -39.46 -34.21
CA GLY A 383 29.87 -39.06 -34.30
C GLY A 383 30.31 -38.65 -35.70
N ASN A 384 29.39 -38.20 -36.55
CA ASN A 384 29.69 -37.81 -37.93
C ASN A 384 30.22 -36.37 -38.00
N GLU A 385 31.09 -36.11 -38.98
CA GLU A 385 31.83 -34.86 -39.08
C GLU A 385 31.85 -34.33 -40.53
N ALA A 386 31.26 -33.15 -40.77
CA ALA A 386 31.39 -32.42 -42.02
C ALA A 386 32.42 -31.29 -41.87
N ASN A 387 33.55 -31.39 -42.57
CA ASN A 387 34.73 -30.53 -42.37
C ASN A 387 35.09 -29.62 -43.54
N ALA A 388 34.34 -29.71 -44.64
CA ALA A 388 34.62 -28.98 -45.86
C ALA A 388 33.43 -28.18 -46.35
N MET A 389 33.70 -27.19 -47.20
CA MET A 389 32.68 -26.35 -47.79
C MET A 389 31.67 -27.18 -48.58
N ARG A 390 30.38 -26.96 -48.35
CA ARG A 390 29.27 -27.62 -49.05
C ARG A 390 29.34 -29.15 -49.01
N SER A 391 29.97 -29.73 -47.98
CA SER A 391 30.00 -31.18 -47.80
C SER A 391 28.79 -31.66 -47.01
N SER A 392 28.39 -32.91 -47.22
CA SER A 392 27.24 -33.51 -46.54
C SER A 392 27.53 -34.92 -46.06
N VAL A 393 27.03 -35.26 -44.88
CA VAL A 393 26.97 -36.63 -44.38
C VAL A 393 25.50 -37.05 -44.24
N ALA A 394 25.09 -38.12 -44.93
CA ALA A 394 23.71 -38.61 -44.88
C ALA A 394 23.39 -39.36 -43.58
N GLY A 395 24.37 -40.01 -42.96
CA GLY A 395 24.17 -40.71 -41.69
C GLY A 395 25.35 -41.58 -41.30
N GLY A 396 25.07 -42.72 -40.66
CA GLY A 396 26.09 -43.69 -40.26
C GLY A 396 26.79 -43.35 -38.93
N LYS A 397 27.92 -44.01 -38.69
CA LYS A 397 28.73 -43.85 -37.48
C LYS A 397 30.16 -43.45 -37.84
N ASN A 398 30.64 -42.35 -37.27
CA ASN A 398 32.01 -41.84 -37.45
C ASN A 398 32.40 -41.50 -38.91
N GLN A 399 31.41 -41.13 -39.73
CA GLN A 399 31.64 -40.70 -41.12
C GLN A 399 32.28 -39.30 -41.16
N LYS A 400 33.18 -39.07 -42.13
CA LYS A 400 33.90 -37.79 -42.26
C LYS A 400 33.90 -37.27 -43.70
N ALA A 401 33.22 -36.16 -43.95
CA ALA A 401 33.23 -35.48 -45.24
C ALA A 401 34.31 -34.37 -45.25
N LYS A 402 35.49 -34.69 -45.81
CA LYS A 402 36.72 -33.86 -45.70
C LYS A 402 37.04 -33.00 -46.92
N THR A 403 36.39 -33.24 -48.07
CA THR A 403 36.65 -32.50 -49.31
C THR A 403 35.46 -31.63 -49.69
N PRO A 404 35.67 -30.46 -50.35
CA PRO A 404 34.57 -29.61 -50.78
C PRO A 404 33.59 -30.38 -51.67
N TYR A 405 32.29 -30.13 -51.52
CA TYR A 405 31.21 -30.77 -52.28
C TYR A 405 31.11 -32.30 -52.11
N SER A 406 31.81 -32.90 -51.14
CA SER A 406 31.72 -34.33 -50.89
C SER A 406 30.41 -34.73 -50.23
N VAL A 407 29.90 -35.88 -50.66
CA VAL A 407 28.76 -36.56 -50.03
C VAL A 407 29.27 -37.89 -49.47
N VAL A 408 29.09 -38.10 -48.17
CA VAL A 408 29.32 -39.39 -47.52
C VAL A 408 27.97 -39.94 -47.11
N VAL A 409 27.62 -41.11 -47.65
CA VAL A 409 26.32 -41.75 -47.40
C VAL A 409 26.41 -42.67 -46.19
#